data_AF-A0A434R1Z6-F1
#
_entry.id   AF-A0A434R1Z6-F1
#
_cell.length_a   1.000
_cell.length_b   1.000
_cell.length_c   1.000
_cell.angle_alpha   90.00
_cell.angle_beta   90.00
_cell.angle_gamma   90.00
#
_symmetry.space_group_name_H-M   'P 1'
#
loop_
_entity.id
_entity.type
_entity.pdbx_description
1 polymer ?
#
loop_
_entity_poly.entity_id
_entity_poly.type
_entity_poly.pdbx_seq_one_letter_code
_entity_poly.pdbx_strand_id
1 'polypeptide(L)' 'MADVITTRREGTILEVTLDRPKANAIDLKTSRLMGETFKAFRDDPGLRVAI' A
#
# COMPACT_ATOMS: atom_id res chain seq x y z
N MET A 1 0.44 -6.45 -15.99
CA MET A 1 1.02 -7.01 -14.74
C MET A 1 0.01 -6.71 -13.66
N ALA A 2 -0.54 -7.72 -12.97
CA ALA A 2 -1.44 -7.44 -11.86
C ALA A 2 -0.67 -6.63 -10.81
N ASP A 3 -1.23 -5.50 -10.37
CA ASP A 3 -0.66 -4.72 -9.28
C ASP A 3 -0.77 -5.55 -8.00
N VAL A 4 0.39 -5.93 -7.46
CA VAL A 4 0.49 -6.74 -6.23
C VAL A 4 0.06 -5.95 -4.99
N ILE A 5 -0.01 -4.63 -5.09
CA ILE A 5 -0.49 -3.74 -4.04
C ILE A 5 -1.62 -2.92 -4.62
N THR A 6 -2.79 -2.98 -3.98
CA THR A 6 -3.93 -2.12 -4.30
C THR A 6 -4.23 -1.23 -3.11
N THR A 7 -4.64 0.00 -3.36
CA THR A 7 -4.97 0.97 -2.32
C THR A 7 -6.40 1.45 -2.46
N ARG A 8 -7.09 1.57 -1.34
CA ARG A 8 -8.43 2.15 -1.26
C ARG A 8 -8.46 3.21 -0.17
N ARG A 9 -9.19 4.30 -0.42
CA ARG A 9 -9.41 5.36 0.59
C ARG A 9 -10.81 5.26 1.15
N GLU A 10 -10.90 5.25 2.47
CA GLU A 10 -12.17 5.32 3.21
C GLU A 10 -12.08 6.45 4.24
N GLY A 11 -12.63 7.62 3.88
CA GLY A 11 -12.49 8.83 4.68
C GLY A 11 -11.03 9.26 4.83
N THR A 12 -10.51 9.15 6.05
CA THR A 12 -9.11 9.45 6.41
C THR A 12 -8.22 8.21 6.48
N ILE A 13 -8.77 7.04 6.17
CA ILE A 13 -8.06 5.75 6.19
C ILE A 13 -7.58 5.40 4.78
N LEU A 14 -6.34 4.94 4.69
CA LEU A 14 -5.78 4.29 3.51
C LEU A 14 -5.69 2.78 3.75
N GLU A 15 -6.52 2.01 3.08
CA GLU A 15 -6.45 0.55 3.06
C GLU A 15 -5.45 0.12 1.98
N VAL A 16 -4.48 -0.71 2.35
CA VAL A 16 -3.42 -1.21 1.48
C VAL A 16 -3.50 -2.74 1.44
N THR A 17 -3.99 -3.28 0.34
CA THR A 17 -4.08 -4.73 0.14
C THR A 17 -2.88 -5.23 -0.63
N LEU A 18 -2.09 -6.11 0.00
CA LEU A 18 -1.05 -6.90 -0.66
C LEU A 18 -1.67 -8.21 -1.14
N ASP A 19 -1.87 -8.33 -2.46
CA ASP A 19 -2.40 -9.53 -3.10
C ASP A 19 -1.30 -10.21 -3.91
N ARG A 20 -0.58 -11.14 -3.28
CA ARG A 20 0.46 -11.93 -3.94
C ARG A 20 0.25 -13.43 -3.65
N PRO A 21 0.00 -14.26 -4.67
CA PRO A 21 -0.36 -15.67 -4.51
C PRO A 21 0.62 -16.55 -3.70
N LYS A 22 1.89 -16.16 -3.57
CA LYS A 22 2.88 -16.85 -2.72
C LYS A 22 2.83 -16.34 -1.28
N ALA A 23 1.67 -16.51 -0.63
CA ALA A 23 1.43 -16.13 0.76
C ALA A 23 1.83 -14.67 1.08
N ASN A 24 1.59 -13.75 0.15
CA ASN A 24 1.94 -12.33 0.30
C ASN A 24 3.43 -12.07 0.57
N ALA A 25 4.33 -12.97 0.13
CA ALA A 25 5.76 -12.77 0.29
C ALA A 25 6.21 -11.44 -0.34
N ILE A 26 7.03 -10.67 0.36
CA ILE A 26 7.53 -9.36 -0.10
C ILE A 26 8.89 -9.56 -0.77
N ASP A 27 8.98 -9.25 -2.06
CA ASP A 27 10.26 -9.17 -2.78
C ASP A 27 10.77 -7.71 -2.86
N LEU A 28 11.94 -7.51 -3.48
CA LEU A 28 12.53 -6.18 -3.63
C LEU A 28 11.60 -5.19 -4.34
N LYS A 29 10.87 -5.63 -5.38
CA LYS A 29 9.98 -4.77 -6.15
C LYS A 29 8.76 -4.40 -5.31
N THR A 30 8.15 -5.37 -4.63
CA THR A 30 7.04 -5.15 -3.70
C THR A 30 7.45 -4.23 -2.56
N SER A 31 8.63 -4.41 -1.97
CA SER A 31 9.14 -3.57 -0.87
C SER A 31 9.29 -2.11 -1.30
N ARG A 32 9.84 -1.86 -2.48
CA ARG A 32 9.93 -0.49 -3.04
C ARG A 32 8.54 0.11 -3.27
N LEU A 33 7.61 -0.67 -3.81
CA LEU A 33 6.25 -0.20 -4.04
C LEU A 33 5.53 0.15 -2.72
N MET A 34 5.64 -0.70 -1.69
CA MET A 34 5.13 -0.39 -0.34
C MET A 34 5.74 0.90 0.19
N GLY A 35 7.06 1.09 0.02
CA GLY A 35 7.75 2.31 0.43
C GLY A 35 7.16 3.57 -0.20
N GLU A 36 6.92 3.57 -1.51
CA GLU A 36 6.28 4.69 -2.20
C GLU A 36 4.82 4.89 -1.76
N THR A 37 4.06 3.81 -1.54
CA THR A 37 2.68 3.88 -1.02
C THR A 37 2.63 4.54 0.36
N PHE A 38 3.48 4.12 1.30
CA PHE A 38 3.49 4.69 2.65
C PHE A 38 4.10 6.10 2.70
N LYS A 39 5.01 6.43 1.78
CA LYS A 39 5.49 7.80 1.61
C LYS A 39 4.35 8.72 1.16
N ALA A 40 3.57 8.31 0.16
CA ALA A 40 2.40 9.06 -0.29
C ALA A 40 1.36 9.23 0.83
N PHE A 41 1.13 8.18 1.63
CA PHE A 41 0.28 8.26 2.83
C PHE A 41 0.77 9.31 3.82
N ARG A 42 2.06 9.26 4.19
CA ARG A 42 2.68 10.18 5.16
C ARG A 42 2.56 11.64 4.70
N ASP A 43 2.67 11.87 3.40
CA ASP A 43 2.70 13.21 2.82
C ASP A 43 1.28 13.75 2.50
N ASP A 44 0.21 12.94 2.64
CA ASP A 44 -1.20 13.38 2.48
C ASP A 44 -1.79 13.86 3.83
N PRO A 45 -2.02 15.18 4.02
CA PRO A 45 -2.56 15.71 5.27
C PRO A 45 -4.02 15.31 5.53
N GLY A 46 -4.73 14.79 4.53
CA GLY A 46 -6.09 14.27 4.60
C GLY A 46 -6.19 12.81 5.02
N LEU A 47 -5.06 12.11 5.15
CA LEU A 47 -4.99 10.75 5.67
C LEU A 47 -4.49 10.77 7.14
N ARG A 48 -4.92 9.77 7.90
CA ARG A 48 -4.67 9.65 9.35
C ARG A 48 -4.15 8.28 9.74
N VAL A 49 -4.64 7.23 9.10
CA VAL A 49 -4.27 5.84 9.38
C VAL A 49 -4.11 5.09 8.06
N ALA A 50 -3.10 4.22 7.99
CA ALA A 50 -2.97 3.22 6.94
C ALA A 50 -3.09 1.82 7.55
N ILE A 51 -3.82 0.92 6.88
CA ILE A 51 -4.06 -0.48 7.31
C ILE A 51 -3.66 -1.41 6.18
#